data_AF-A0A210R2L3-F1
#
_entry.id   AF-A0A210R2L3-F1
#
_cell.length_a   1.000
_cell.length_b   1.000
_cell.length_c   1.000
_cell.angle_alpha   90.00
_cell.angle_beta   90.00
_cell.angle_gamma   90.00
#
_symmetry.space_group_name_H-M   'P 1'
#
loop_
_entity.id
_entity.type
_entity.pdbx_description
1 polymer ?
#
loop_
_entity_poly.entity_id
_entity_poly.type
_entity_poly.pdbx_seq_one_letter_code
_entity_poly.pdbx_strand_id
1 'polypeptide(L)'
;MRIPTFYYRTVIVLLLGLPSAYGYFGFVSQHANVARGRTNFGLTAWDPMLSHSYNFEDNYIDDGRGNRGISSNKLCEMMNLHKKQKRMCRRGRGVARTLLDAIELSVMECQFQFQNERWNCSLSEPHRRNLLKKGFKETSFLYAMSSASLVHEFARACSSGRLDRCTCDESKSLQNKEAWRWGGCGDNVKYGFRFTRRFLRRAKRRGKDHRAMINQHNSKLGIRVVRSNVNTTCKCHGVSGSCTVRTCWQQLSPFHKIGNILKRKYERAVKVEVDNNISYGKYELPKGEISNEIRPNTFLSAYGSSMVFMDDSPSYCSRSRYSLGTTGRECDKDRNCDAICCGRGYNVQTKAYNRSCACQVVWCCDFHCKQCLFEEEVHLCK
;
A
#
# COMPACT_ATOMS: atom_id res chain seq x y z
N MET A 1 42.53 33.18 -20.61
CA MET A 1 42.47 33.02 -19.15
C MET A 1 41.15 32.35 -18.78
N ARG A 2 41.18 31.50 -17.75
CA ARG A 2 40.22 30.42 -17.45
C ARG A 2 38.81 30.91 -17.07
N ILE A 3 37.77 30.25 -17.59
CA ILE A 3 36.38 30.28 -17.10
C ILE A 3 36.07 28.89 -16.52
N PRO A 4 35.56 28.74 -15.29
CA PRO A 4 35.24 27.44 -14.72
C PRO A 4 33.88 26.93 -15.21
N THR A 5 33.90 25.77 -15.87
CA THR A 5 32.74 24.96 -16.23
C THR A 5 32.23 24.16 -15.03
N PHE A 6 31.25 24.71 -14.32
CA PHE A 6 30.29 23.96 -13.49
C PHE A 6 28.91 24.56 -13.79
N TYR A 7 27.85 23.75 -13.76
CA TYR A 7 26.46 24.05 -14.15
C TYR A 7 26.03 23.70 -15.58
N TYR A 8 26.27 22.45 -16.02
CA TYR A 8 25.37 21.81 -16.99
C TYR A 8 25.27 20.31 -16.68
N ARG A 9 24.32 19.92 -15.81
CA ARG A 9 23.71 18.57 -15.77
C ARG A 9 22.52 18.49 -14.79
N THR A 10 21.48 19.29 -15.01
CA THR A 10 20.11 18.95 -14.54
C THR A 10 18.99 19.58 -15.38
N VAL A 11 19.22 19.83 -16.66
CA VAL A 11 18.14 20.26 -17.58
C VAL A 11 18.32 19.46 -18.85
N ILE A 12 17.54 18.38 -18.98
CA ILE A 12 17.03 17.69 -20.19
C ILE A 12 16.43 16.38 -19.66
N VAL A 13 15.21 16.46 -19.13
CA VAL A 13 14.20 15.38 -19.17
C VAL A 13 12.82 16.07 -19.11
N LEU A 14 12.48 16.87 -20.12
CA LEU A 14 11.11 17.40 -20.29
C LEU A 14 10.79 17.70 -21.78
N LEU A 15 11.26 16.86 -22.70
CA LEU A 15 10.85 16.92 -24.12
C LEU A 15 10.53 15.55 -24.74
N LEU A 16 10.51 14.46 -23.98
CA LEU A 16 10.00 13.17 -24.44
C LEU A 16 8.99 12.69 -23.41
N GLY A 17 7.72 12.65 -23.78
CA GLY A 17 6.58 12.25 -22.96
C GLY A 17 6.66 10.81 -22.45
N LEU A 18 7.52 10.58 -21.46
CA LEU A 18 7.53 9.40 -20.60
C LEU A 18 7.18 9.83 -19.18
N PRO A 19 6.29 9.10 -18.47
CA PRO A 19 5.85 9.49 -17.14
C PRO A 19 6.98 9.29 -16.12
N SER A 20 7.56 10.38 -15.65
CA SER A 20 8.37 10.39 -14.42
C SER A 20 7.45 10.16 -13.23
N ALA A 21 7.55 8.97 -12.65
CA ALA A 21 7.02 8.68 -11.32
C ALA A 21 7.76 9.55 -10.29
N TYR A 22 7.02 10.04 -9.29
CA TYR A 22 7.42 10.96 -8.22
C TYR A 22 7.23 12.45 -8.52
N GLY A 23 5.97 12.89 -8.43
CA GLY A 23 5.60 14.28 -8.18
C GLY A 23 4.46 14.30 -7.17
N TYR A 24 4.65 15.04 -6.07
CA TYR A 24 3.62 15.33 -5.07
C TYR A 24 2.39 15.95 -5.74
N PHE A 25 1.23 15.33 -5.60
CA PHE A 25 -0.06 15.92 -6.02
C PHE A 25 -0.65 16.68 -4.83
N GLY A 26 -0.72 18.01 -4.97
CA GLY A 26 -1.68 18.83 -4.21
C GLY A 26 -3.08 18.57 -4.76
N PHE A 27 -4.03 18.24 -3.89
CA PHE A 27 -5.42 17.98 -4.27
C PHE A 27 -6.30 19.20 -3.96
N VAL A 28 -7.15 19.51 -4.93
CA VAL A 28 -8.23 20.50 -4.87
C VAL A 28 -9.32 20.01 -3.90
N SER A 29 -9.69 20.87 -2.96
CA SER A 29 -10.73 20.63 -1.95
C SER A 29 -12.12 20.64 -2.59
N GLN A 30 -12.88 19.55 -2.46
CA GLN A 30 -14.34 19.55 -2.62
C GLN A 30 -14.97 19.28 -1.25
N HIS A 31 -15.73 20.26 -0.77
CA HIS A 31 -16.43 20.24 0.50
C HIS A 31 -17.57 19.20 0.46
N ALA A 32 -17.49 18.19 1.32
CA ALA A 32 -18.63 17.37 1.72
C ALA A 32 -18.72 17.38 3.25
N ASN A 33 -19.89 17.75 3.78
CA ASN A 33 -20.20 17.74 5.22
C ASN A 33 -20.11 16.30 5.77
N VAL A 34 -19.23 16.04 6.74
CA VAL A 34 -19.04 14.70 7.35
C VAL A 34 -19.35 14.71 8.84
N ALA A 35 -20.25 13.81 9.24
CA ALA A 35 -20.68 13.55 10.61
C ALA A 35 -19.58 12.89 11.47
N ARG A 36 -19.58 13.21 12.78
CA ARG A 36 -18.66 12.68 13.80
C ARG A 36 -18.81 11.15 13.97
N GLY A 37 -17.88 10.38 13.41
CA GLY A 37 -17.80 8.92 13.57
C GLY A 37 -16.48 8.44 14.16
N ARG A 38 -16.53 7.46 15.07
CA ARG A 38 -15.34 6.80 15.64
C ARG A 38 -14.56 6.04 14.56
N THR A 39 -13.25 6.23 14.52
CA THR A 39 -12.32 5.59 13.57
C THR A 39 -12.13 4.12 13.92
N ASN A 40 -12.45 3.20 12.99
CA ASN A 40 -12.30 1.76 13.17
C ASN A 40 -11.14 1.25 12.32
N PHE A 41 -10.15 0.60 12.95
CA PHE A 41 -8.98 0.03 12.26
C PHE A 41 -8.54 -1.30 12.88
N GLY A 42 -8.34 -2.36 12.10
CA GLY A 42 -7.91 -3.66 12.62
C GLY A 42 -7.01 -4.46 11.69
N LEU A 43 -5.70 -4.35 11.91
CA LEU A 43 -4.67 -5.33 11.52
C LEU A 43 -4.79 -6.66 12.30
N THR A 44 -6.01 -7.15 12.46
CA THR A 44 -6.38 -8.24 13.36
C THR A 44 -7.40 -9.16 12.71
N ALA A 45 -7.10 -9.74 11.56
CA ALA A 45 -7.91 -10.82 10.96
C ALA A 45 -9.44 -10.60 10.82
N TRP A 46 -9.93 -9.37 11.04
CA TRP A 46 -11.33 -8.99 10.96
C TRP A 46 -11.56 -7.63 10.30
N ASP A 47 -10.53 -6.79 10.03
CA ASP A 47 -10.84 -5.41 9.62
C ASP A 47 -9.71 -4.53 8.98
N PRO A 48 -9.21 -4.77 7.75
CA PRO A 48 -8.40 -3.79 7.02
C PRO A 48 -9.14 -2.47 6.66
N MET A 49 -8.48 -1.35 6.99
CA MET A 49 -8.41 -0.09 6.24
C MET A 49 -9.63 0.83 6.11
N LEU A 50 -9.65 1.97 6.80
CA LEU A 50 -10.46 3.13 6.40
C LEU A 50 -9.60 4.39 6.30
N SER A 51 -9.63 5.02 5.12
CA SER A 51 -9.46 6.46 5.00
C SER A 51 -10.86 7.06 4.95
N HIS A 52 -11.30 7.60 6.08
CA HIS A 52 -12.24 8.71 6.04
C HIS A 52 -11.54 9.84 6.77
N SER A 53 -10.99 10.76 5.96
CA SER A 53 -10.99 12.21 6.16
C SER A 53 -11.01 12.67 7.62
N TYR A 54 -10.07 12.20 8.44
CA TYR A 54 -9.39 13.16 9.29
C TYR A 54 -8.44 13.86 8.33
N ASN A 55 -8.64 15.15 8.09
CA ASN A 55 -7.57 16.01 7.59
C ASN A 55 -6.40 15.83 8.57
N PHE A 56 -5.51 14.90 8.25
CA PHE A 56 -4.25 14.76 8.96
C PHE A 56 -3.32 15.94 8.63
N GLU A 57 -3.70 16.77 7.65
CA GLU A 57 -3.02 18.00 7.26
C GLU A 57 -3.10 19.11 8.31
N ASP A 58 -4.03 19.09 9.28
CA ASP A 58 -4.21 20.23 10.21
C ASP A 58 -3.86 19.97 11.69
N ASN A 59 -3.28 18.82 12.06
CA ASN A 59 -2.86 18.62 13.45
C ASN A 59 -1.46 18.01 13.55
N TYR A 60 -0.47 18.89 13.50
CA TYR A 60 0.89 18.64 13.97
C TYR A 60 0.86 17.96 15.35
N ILE A 61 1.47 16.78 15.44
CA ILE A 61 1.59 16.01 16.67
C ILE A 61 2.66 16.67 17.54
N ASP A 62 2.33 16.91 18.82
CA ASP A 62 3.27 17.43 19.81
C ASP A 62 4.42 16.42 20.01
N ASP A 63 5.62 16.85 19.63
CA ASP A 63 6.87 16.13 19.82
C ASP A 63 7.56 16.50 21.15
N GLY A 64 6.80 17.06 22.09
CA GLY A 64 7.32 17.59 23.35
C GLY A 64 7.84 19.02 23.23
N ARG A 65 7.30 19.81 22.29
CA ARG A 65 7.58 21.25 22.13
C ARG A 65 6.28 22.01 21.88
N GLY A 66 5.41 22.04 22.90
CA GLY A 66 4.51 23.17 23.14
C GLY A 66 3.56 23.58 22.02
N ASN A 67 2.86 22.65 21.36
CA ASN A 67 1.65 23.01 20.60
C ASN A 67 0.57 21.92 20.69
N ARG A 68 -0.71 22.28 20.52
CA ARG A 68 -1.91 21.43 20.79
C ARG A 68 -2.07 20.25 19.81
N GLY A 69 -1.12 19.32 19.78
CA GLY A 69 -1.17 18.12 18.95
C GLY A 69 -1.87 16.94 19.61
N ILE A 70 -2.42 16.02 18.81
CA ILE A 70 -2.96 14.75 19.31
C ILE A 70 -1.79 13.87 19.78
N SER A 71 -1.75 13.52 21.07
CA SER A 71 -0.68 12.68 21.61
C SER A 71 -0.65 11.29 20.97
N SER A 72 0.56 10.70 20.85
CA SER A 72 0.75 9.32 20.34
C SER A 72 -0.14 8.29 21.06
N ASN A 73 -0.34 8.47 22.37
CA ASN A 73 -1.23 7.63 23.17
C ASN A 73 -2.69 7.75 22.76
N LYS A 74 -3.16 8.97 22.46
CA LYS A 74 -4.52 9.22 21.98
C LYS A 74 -4.71 8.66 20.57
N LEU A 75 -3.72 8.77 19.69
CA LEU A 75 -3.75 8.11 18.37
C LEU A 75 -3.90 6.59 18.49
N CYS A 76 -3.12 5.95 19.36
CA CYS A 76 -3.24 4.50 19.60
C CYS A 76 -4.61 4.07 20.16
N GLU A 77 -5.31 4.95 20.89
CA GLU A 77 -6.66 4.68 21.40
C GLU A 77 -7.75 4.91 20.36
N MET A 78 -7.56 5.89 19.47
CA MET A 78 -8.45 6.13 18.33
C MET A 78 -8.41 4.97 17.32
N MET A 79 -7.30 4.21 17.27
CA MET A 79 -7.23 2.97 16.48
C MET A 79 -7.88 1.79 17.21
N ASN A 80 -8.66 0.98 16.48
CA ASN A 80 -9.31 -0.22 17.03
C ASN A 80 -8.35 -1.43 17.17
N LEU A 81 -7.27 -1.22 17.94
CA LEU A 81 -6.22 -2.21 18.15
C LEU A 81 -6.56 -3.18 19.29
N HIS A 82 -6.14 -4.44 19.15
CA HIS A 82 -6.18 -5.37 20.28
C HIS A 82 -5.25 -4.94 21.43
N LYS A 83 -5.52 -5.40 22.66
CA LYS A 83 -4.71 -5.07 23.86
C LYS A 83 -3.20 -5.21 23.65
N LYS A 84 -2.74 -6.26 22.95
CA LYS A 84 -1.32 -6.45 22.63
C LYS A 84 -0.79 -5.44 21.61
N GLN A 85 -1.58 -5.09 20.62
CA GLN A 85 -1.22 -4.10 19.60
C GLN A 85 -1.24 -2.69 20.17
N LYS A 86 -2.20 -2.33 21.03
CA LYS A 86 -2.19 -1.06 21.78
C LYS A 86 -0.88 -0.90 22.57
N ARG A 87 -0.47 -1.95 23.29
CA ARG A 87 0.83 -1.97 23.98
C ARG A 87 2.02 -1.81 23.04
N MET A 88 1.95 -2.34 21.82
CA MET A 88 3.01 -2.17 20.82
C MET A 88 3.00 -0.77 20.21
N CYS A 89 1.82 -0.20 19.94
CA CYS A 89 1.64 1.15 19.41
C CYS A 89 2.22 2.20 20.37
N ARG A 90 1.99 2.01 21.67
CA ARG A 90 2.53 2.87 22.74
C ARG A 90 4.00 2.65 23.09
N ARG A 91 4.67 1.70 22.42
CA ARG A 91 5.97 1.19 22.88
C ARG A 91 7.10 2.18 22.64
N GLY A 92 7.00 3.09 21.69
CA GLY A 92 8.07 4.03 21.36
C GLY A 92 7.57 5.22 20.55
N ARG A 93 8.43 6.24 20.45
CA ARG A 93 8.17 7.42 19.63
C ARG A 93 8.05 7.04 18.16
N GLY A 94 7.18 7.74 17.43
CA GLY A 94 6.94 7.53 16.00
C GLY A 94 6.06 6.33 15.64
N VAL A 95 5.93 5.30 16.50
CA VAL A 95 5.18 4.07 16.17
C VAL A 95 3.73 4.34 15.77
N ALA A 96 3.01 5.18 16.52
CA ALA A 96 1.62 5.51 16.21
C ALA A 96 1.47 6.22 14.86
N ARG A 97 2.38 7.15 14.54
CA ARG A 97 2.38 7.86 13.27
C ARG A 97 2.73 6.93 12.11
N THR A 98 3.75 6.10 12.26
CA THR A 98 4.13 5.10 11.24
C THR A 98 3.01 4.09 10.97
N LEU A 99 2.21 3.72 11.98
CA LEU A 99 1.00 2.92 11.74
C LEU A 99 0.01 3.65 10.83
N LEU A 100 -0.19 4.95 11.01
CA LEU A 100 -1.10 5.76 10.17
C LEU A 100 -0.56 5.94 8.76
N ASP A 101 0.73 6.22 8.61
CA ASP A 101 1.37 6.30 7.29
C ASP A 101 1.21 4.97 6.54
N ALA A 102 1.36 3.84 7.25
CA ALA A 102 1.16 2.52 6.64
C ALA A 102 -0.29 2.32 6.21
N ILE A 103 -1.25 2.88 6.96
CA ILE A 103 -2.65 2.82 6.59
C ILE A 103 -2.84 3.56 5.27
N GLU A 104 -2.53 4.85 5.28
CA GLU A 104 -2.70 5.72 4.13
C GLU A 104 -2.07 5.12 2.86
N LEU A 105 -0.82 4.66 2.96
CA LEU A 105 -0.11 4.01 1.86
C LEU A 105 -0.87 2.81 1.28
N SER A 106 -1.41 1.93 2.11
CA SER A 106 -2.17 0.78 1.63
C SER A 106 -3.57 1.11 1.10
N VAL A 107 -4.24 2.16 1.60
CA VAL A 107 -5.52 2.61 1.01
C VAL A 107 -5.26 3.20 -0.37
N MET A 108 -4.31 4.12 -0.49
CA MET A 108 -3.99 4.78 -1.76
C MET A 108 -3.61 3.76 -2.82
N GLU A 109 -2.72 2.82 -2.49
CA GLU A 109 -2.33 1.78 -3.44
C GLU A 109 -3.50 0.85 -3.78
N CYS A 110 -4.36 0.50 -2.81
CA CYS A 110 -5.52 -0.35 -3.09
C CYS A 110 -6.51 0.34 -4.03
N GLN A 111 -6.82 1.61 -3.80
CA GLN A 111 -7.68 2.41 -4.67
C GLN A 111 -7.06 2.54 -6.06
N PHE A 112 -5.76 2.81 -6.16
CA PHE A 112 -5.05 2.87 -7.43
C PHE A 112 -5.15 1.56 -8.21
N GLN A 113 -4.88 0.41 -7.55
CA GLN A 113 -4.91 -0.91 -8.20
C GLN A 113 -6.31 -1.34 -8.65
N PHE A 114 -7.37 -0.76 -8.08
CA PHE A 114 -8.76 -1.15 -8.34
C PHE A 114 -9.61 -0.03 -8.96
N GLN A 115 -9.04 1.13 -9.31
CA GLN A 115 -9.79 2.30 -9.79
C GLN A 115 -10.69 1.99 -11.00
N ASN A 116 -10.27 1.04 -11.84
CA ASN A 116 -10.96 0.63 -13.07
C ASN A 116 -11.72 -0.70 -12.92
N GLU A 117 -11.98 -1.15 -11.69
CA GLU A 117 -12.68 -2.40 -11.39
C GLU A 117 -14.07 -2.10 -10.83
N ARG A 118 -15.01 -3.05 -10.89
CA ARG A 118 -16.36 -2.87 -10.30
C ARG A 118 -16.30 -2.59 -8.79
N TRP A 119 -15.39 -3.24 -8.08
CA TRP A 119 -15.00 -2.86 -6.72
C TRP A 119 -13.73 -2.03 -6.77
N ASN A 120 -13.82 -0.74 -6.44
CA ASN A 120 -12.73 0.23 -6.56
C ASN A 120 -11.94 0.44 -5.25
N CYS A 121 -11.93 -0.57 -4.38
CA CYS A 121 -11.43 -0.42 -3.03
C CYS A 121 -12.12 0.72 -2.24
N SER A 122 -13.42 0.94 -2.46
CA SER A 122 -14.23 1.82 -1.61
C SER A 122 -14.36 1.21 -0.22
N LEU A 123 -13.62 1.76 0.73
CA LEU A 123 -13.56 1.26 2.10
C LEU A 123 -14.48 2.02 3.06
N SER A 124 -15.53 2.69 2.58
CA SER A 124 -16.46 3.42 3.45
C SER A 124 -17.23 2.48 4.41
N GLU A 125 -17.56 2.98 5.61
CA GLU A 125 -18.55 2.31 6.46
C GLU A 125 -19.95 2.48 5.85
N PRO A 126 -20.86 1.49 5.96
CA PRO A 126 -20.71 0.20 6.66
C PRO A 126 -20.14 -0.93 5.77
N HIS A 127 -19.85 -0.65 4.50
CA HIS A 127 -19.49 -1.65 3.49
C HIS A 127 -18.23 -2.41 3.85
N ARG A 128 -17.23 -1.67 4.33
CA ARG A 128 -15.98 -2.22 4.80
C ARG A 128 -16.16 -3.28 5.89
N ARG A 129 -16.84 -2.93 6.99
CA ARG A 129 -17.10 -3.89 8.10
C ARG A 129 -17.79 -5.16 7.61
N ASN A 130 -18.68 -5.05 6.63
CA ASN A 130 -19.35 -6.22 6.06
C ASN A 130 -18.42 -7.06 5.19
N LEU A 131 -17.62 -6.42 4.34
CA LEU A 131 -16.64 -7.08 3.47
C LEU A 131 -15.68 -7.94 4.32
N LEU A 132 -15.19 -7.40 5.44
CA LEU A 132 -14.08 -7.98 6.20
C LEU A 132 -14.49 -9.08 7.18
N LYS A 133 -15.80 -9.26 7.34
CA LYS A 133 -16.40 -10.46 7.96
C LYS A 133 -16.37 -11.66 7.03
N LYS A 134 -16.24 -11.43 5.71
CA LYS A 134 -16.18 -12.46 4.68
C LYS A 134 -14.74 -12.75 4.26
N GLY A 135 -14.54 -13.87 3.60
CA GLY A 135 -13.27 -14.34 3.05
C GLY A 135 -13.24 -14.24 1.53
N PHE A 136 -13.69 -13.10 0.98
CA PHE A 136 -13.66 -12.84 -0.47
C PHE A 136 -12.24 -12.61 -1.00
N LYS A 137 -12.09 -12.71 -2.31
CA LYS A 137 -10.85 -12.39 -3.03
C LYS A 137 -10.30 -11.01 -2.67
N GLU A 138 -11.17 -10.00 -2.55
CA GLU A 138 -10.79 -8.62 -2.23
C GLU A 138 -10.28 -8.49 -0.79
N THR A 139 -10.89 -9.24 0.14
CA THR A 139 -10.42 -9.26 1.54
C THR A 139 -9.02 -9.83 1.66
N SER A 140 -8.72 -10.89 0.89
CA SER A 140 -7.39 -11.50 0.82
C SER A 140 -6.33 -10.51 0.33
N PHE A 141 -6.68 -9.70 -0.68
CA PHE A 141 -5.81 -8.62 -1.16
C PHE A 141 -5.58 -7.57 -0.08
N LEU A 142 -6.64 -7.12 0.61
CA LEU A 142 -6.53 -6.13 1.67
C LEU A 142 -5.60 -6.58 2.81
N TYR A 143 -5.65 -7.85 3.22
CA TYR A 143 -4.71 -8.39 4.22
C TYR A 143 -3.26 -8.39 3.73
N ALA A 144 -3.02 -8.78 2.48
CA ALA A 144 -1.68 -8.78 1.90
C ALA A 144 -1.14 -7.35 1.71
N MET A 145 -1.98 -6.42 1.23
CA MET A 145 -1.60 -5.03 1.02
C MET A 145 -1.28 -4.32 2.35
N SER A 146 -2.15 -4.49 3.35
CA SER A 146 -1.96 -3.86 4.67
C SER A 146 -0.69 -4.38 5.36
N SER A 147 -0.42 -5.68 5.25
CA SER A 147 0.78 -6.27 5.87
C SER A 147 2.07 -5.89 5.13
N ALA A 148 2.01 -5.75 3.79
CA ALA A 148 3.11 -5.23 2.99
C ALA A 148 3.42 -3.77 3.36
N SER A 149 2.40 -2.93 3.45
CA SER A 149 2.53 -1.52 3.81
C SER A 149 3.18 -1.32 5.18
N LEU A 150 2.78 -2.11 6.19
CA LEU A 150 3.44 -2.07 7.50
C LEU A 150 4.94 -2.37 7.43
N VAL A 151 5.34 -3.39 6.67
CA VAL A 151 6.76 -3.71 6.54
C VAL A 151 7.50 -2.57 5.86
N HIS A 152 6.90 -2.00 4.81
CA HIS A 152 7.45 -0.89 4.04
C HIS A 152 7.65 0.36 4.91
N GLU A 153 6.59 0.83 5.56
CA GLU A 153 6.66 2.03 6.40
C GLU A 153 7.53 1.86 7.64
N PHE A 154 7.47 0.73 8.34
CA PHE A 154 8.32 0.53 9.52
C PHE A 154 9.80 0.38 9.16
N ALA A 155 10.12 -0.17 7.99
CA ALA A 155 11.50 -0.24 7.53
C ALA A 155 12.05 1.15 7.15
N ARG A 156 11.23 1.97 6.48
CA ARG A 156 11.56 3.36 6.08
C ARG A 156 11.59 4.34 7.25
N ALA A 157 10.65 4.21 8.20
CA ALA A 157 10.62 5.03 9.42
C ALA A 157 11.87 4.80 10.29
N CYS A 158 12.40 3.58 10.24
CA CYS A 158 13.60 3.20 10.94
C CYS A 158 14.87 3.84 10.35
N SER A 159 15.04 3.77 9.02
CA SER A 159 16.17 4.40 8.31
C SER A 159 16.12 5.92 8.34
N SER A 160 14.93 6.52 8.39
CA SER A 160 14.76 7.97 8.51
C SER A 160 14.87 8.51 9.95
N GLY A 161 15.16 7.66 10.95
CA GLY A 161 15.31 8.09 12.34
C GLY A 161 13.99 8.52 13.02
N ARG A 162 12.83 8.22 12.42
CA ARG A 162 11.51 8.53 13.00
C ARG A 162 11.13 7.61 14.17
N LEU A 163 11.81 6.46 14.29
CA LEU A 163 11.61 5.49 15.35
C LEU A 163 12.81 5.49 16.31
N ASP A 164 12.54 5.50 17.60
CA ASP A 164 13.54 5.56 18.68
C ASP A 164 14.25 4.22 18.97
N ARG A 165 13.63 3.10 18.61
CA ARG A 165 14.05 1.74 19.00
C ARG A 165 14.71 0.96 17.86
N CYS A 166 15.14 1.64 16.81
CA CYS A 166 15.85 1.02 15.71
C CYS A 166 16.65 2.07 14.93
N THR A 167 17.60 1.59 14.13
CA THR A 167 18.46 2.39 13.27
C THR A 167 18.39 1.84 11.83
N CYS A 168 18.97 2.51 10.84
CA CYS A 168 19.08 1.91 9.51
C CYS A 168 19.76 0.54 9.52
N ASP A 169 19.51 -0.23 8.47
CA ASP A 169 20.29 -1.44 8.26
C ASP A 169 21.70 -1.04 7.84
N GLU A 170 22.64 -1.15 8.77
CA GLU A 170 24.06 -0.99 8.47
C GLU A 170 24.64 -2.21 7.73
N SER A 171 23.81 -3.22 7.43
CA SER A 171 24.11 -4.51 6.78
C SER A 171 25.60 -4.75 6.58
N LYS A 172 26.30 -5.07 7.67
CA LYS A 172 27.72 -5.45 7.72
C LYS A 172 27.98 -6.86 7.16
N SER A 173 27.23 -7.31 6.16
CA SER A 173 27.40 -8.67 5.62
C SER A 173 27.77 -8.66 4.15
N LEU A 174 28.89 -9.35 3.85
CA LEU A 174 29.44 -9.77 2.56
C LEU A 174 30.57 -8.88 2.01
N GLN A 175 31.77 -9.10 2.55
CA GLN A 175 32.99 -9.63 1.90
C GLN A 175 33.41 -9.23 0.46
N ASN A 176 32.77 -8.29 -0.22
CA ASN A 176 33.25 -7.82 -1.53
C ASN A 176 34.15 -6.61 -1.35
N LYS A 177 35.43 -6.88 -1.09
CA LYS A 177 36.49 -5.87 -0.93
C LYS A 177 36.92 -5.17 -2.23
N GLU A 178 36.47 -5.61 -3.41
CA GLU A 178 37.20 -5.27 -4.64
C GLU A 178 36.50 -4.34 -5.65
N ALA A 179 35.32 -3.76 -5.37
CA ALA A 179 34.78 -2.73 -6.28
C ALA A 179 33.91 -1.63 -5.66
N TRP A 180 33.33 -1.83 -4.47
CA TRP A 180 32.45 -0.84 -3.85
C TRP A 180 32.29 -1.07 -2.35
N ARG A 181 32.01 -0.01 -1.59
CA ARG A 181 31.88 -0.08 -0.12
C ARG A 181 30.41 -0.14 0.27
N TRP A 182 30.02 -1.09 1.12
CA TRP A 182 28.73 -1.02 1.82
C TRP A 182 28.74 0.21 2.74
N GLY A 183 27.68 1.01 2.69
CA GLY A 183 27.57 2.23 3.50
C GLY A 183 26.30 3.00 3.21
N GLY A 184 26.09 4.10 3.92
CA GLY A 184 24.82 4.83 3.89
C GLY A 184 23.77 4.21 4.82
N CYS A 185 22.57 4.80 4.82
CA CYS A 185 21.50 4.46 5.75
C CYS A 185 20.36 3.76 4.99
N GLY A 186 20.48 2.43 4.85
CA GLY A 186 19.49 1.61 4.14
C GLY A 186 18.22 1.34 4.95
N ASP A 187 17.13 1.04 4.24
CA ASP A 187 15.85 0.71 4.87
C ASP A 187 15.98 -0.54 5.75
N ASN A 188 15.51 -0.47 7.00
CA ASN A 188 15.64 -1.60 7.93
C ASN A 188 14.51 -2.62 7.75
N VAL A 189 14.55 -3.34 6.62
CA VAL A 189 13.52 -4.33 6.26
C VAL A 189 13.43 -5.46 7.28
N LYS A 190 14.56 -5.82 7.92
CA LYS A 190 14.59 -6.80 9.01
C LYS A 190 13.80 -6.32 10.23
N TYR A 191 13.91 -5.05 10.59
CA TYR A 191 13.10 -4.45 11.66
C TYR A 191 11.62 -4.42 11.28
N GLY A 192 11.27 -3.88 10.11
CA GLY A 192 9.89 -3.82 9.62
C GLY A 192 9.23 -5.19 9.61
N PHE A 193 9.91 -6.22 9.10
CA PHE A 193 9.46 -7.61 9.14
C PHE A 193 9.18 -8.10 10.57
N ARG A 194 10.12 -7.90 11.50
CA ARG A 194 9.99 -8.36 12.89
C ARG A 194 8.85 -7.64 13.61
N PHE A 195 8.74 -6.34 13.43
CA PHE A 195 7.65 -5.53 13.99
C PHE A 195 6.31 -6.04 13.49
N THR A 196 6.11 -6.08 12.17
CA THR A 196 4.85 -6.49 11.53
C THR A 196 4.45 -7.91 11.92
N ARG A 197 5.39 -8.87 11.88
CA ARG A 197 5.10 -10.25 12.29
C ARG A 197 4.65 -10.33 13.74
N ARG A 198 5.27 -9.56 14.65
CA ARG A 198 4.87 -9.51 16.07
C ARG A 198 3.53 -8.79 16.25
N PHE A 199 3.29 -7.73 15.49
CA PHE A 199 2.08 -6.91 15.55
C PHE A 199 0.83 -7.69 15.08
N LEU A 200 0.96 -8.44 13.98
CA LEU A 200 -0.10 -9.29 13.41
C LEU A 200 -0.24 -10.66 14.08
N ARG A 201 0.67 -11.02 14.99
CA ARG A 201 0.63 -12.34 15.66
C ARG A 201 -0.62 -12.43 16.55
N ARG A 202 -1.59 -13.22 16.10
CA ARG A 202 -2.77 -13.67 16.86
C ARG A 202 -2.36 -14.45 18.12
N ALA A 203 -3.16 -14.34 19.17
CA ALA A 203 -3.09 -15.27 20.28
C ALA A 203 -3.52 -16.66 19.79
N LYS A 204 -2.82 -17.72 20.21
CA LYS A 204 -3.23 -19.09 19.91
C LYS A 204 -4.62 -19.29 20.53
N ARG A 205 -5.66 -19.42 19.70
CA ARG A 205 -6.99 -19.81 20.16
C ARG A 205 -7.12 -21.32 20.00
N ARG A 206 -7.79 -21.97 20.96
CA ARG A 206 -8.24 -23.36 20.83
C ARG A 206 -9.43 -23.35 19.84
N GLY A 207 -9.23 -23.84 18.62
CA GLY A 207 -10.25 -23.92 17.56
C GLY A 207 -9.69 -23.71 16.14
N LYS A 208 -10.27 -24.42 15.15
CA LYS A 208 -9.94 -24.31 13.71
C LYS A 208 -10.72 -23.17 13.05
N ASP A 209 -10.29 -21.92 13.24
CA ASP A 209 -10.83 -20.77 12.50
C ASP A 209 -10.15 -20.71 11.12
N HIS A 210 -10.72 -21.38 10.11
CA HIS A 210 -10.10 -21.47 8.78
C HIS A 210 -9.93 -20.10 8.11
N ARG A 211 -10.90 -19.20 8.29
CA ARG A 211 -10.82 -17.82 7.80
C ARG A 211 -9.64 -17.07 8.42
N ALA A 212 -9.36 -17.27 9.71
CA ALA A 212 -8.16 -16.75 10.34
C ALA A 212 -6.88 -17.22 9.70
N MET A 213 -6.81 -18.51 9.38
CA MET A 213 -5.62 -19.13 8.81
C MET A 213 -5.36 -18.56 7.41
N ILE A 214 -6.40 -18.41 6.60
CA ILE A 214 -6.38 -17.74 5.29
C ILE A 214 -5.91 -16.28 5.42
N ASN A 215 -6.52 -15.50 6.31
CA ASN A 215 -6.14 -14.10 6.52
C ASN A 215 -4.67 -13.98 6.97
N GLN A 216 -4.20 -14.90 7.82
CA GLN A 216 -2.81 -14.95 8.25
C GLN A 216 -1.87 -15.37 7.11
N HIS A 217 -2.28 -16.29 6.24
CA HIS A 217 -1.52 -16.69 5.05
C HIS A 217 -1.33 -15.51 4.11
N ASN A 218 -2.40 -14.80 3.75
CA ASN A 218 -2.33 -13.64 2.88
C ASN A 218 -1.51 -12.49 3.51
N SER A 219 -1.62 -12.30 4.84
CA SER A 219 -0.76 -11.35 5.55
C SER A 219 0.73 -11.74 5.45
N LYS A 220 1.07 -13.03 5.59
CA LYS A 220 2.45 -13.52 5.43
C LYS A 220 2.93 -13.37 3.98
N LEU A 221 2.05 -13.56 3.01
CA LEU A 221 2.34 -13.35 1.59
C LEU A 221 2.74 -11.90 1.32
N GLY A 222 1.96 -10.91 1.79
CA GLY A 222 2.29 -9.49 1.66
C GLY A 222 3.66 -9.13 2.24
N ILE A 223 3.93 -9.59 3.47
CA ILE A 223 5.23 -9.42 4.14
C ILE A 223 6.38 -10.02 3.30
N ARG A 224 6.18 -11.20 2.72
CA ARG A 224 7.20 -11.89 1.91
C ARG A 224 7.45 -11.14 0.61
N VAL A 225 6.41 -10.63 -0.05
CA VAL A 225 6.55 -9.87 -1.30
C VAL A 225 7.44 -8.65 -1.08
N VAL A 226 7.27 -7.89 0.00
CA VAL A 226 8.15 -6.76 0.31
C VAL A 226 9.59 -7.22 0.54
N ARG A 227 9.79 -8.26 1.36
CA ARG A 227 11.13 -8.79 1.67
C ARG A 227 11.88 -9.29 0.42
N SER A 228 11.17 -9.89 -0.54
CA SER A 228 11.76 -10.41 -1.77
C SER A 228 11.98 -9.34 -2.85
N ASN A 229 11.55 -8.10 -2.64
CA ASN A 229 11.66 -7.00 -3.61
C ASN A 229 12.42 -5.80 -3.01
N VAL A 230 13.46 -6.09 -2.23
CA VAL A 230 14.44 -5.10 -1.78
C VAL A 230 15.56 -5.07 -2.81
N ASN A 231 15.96 -3.88 -3.25
CA ASN A 231 17.01 -3.71 -4.24
C ASN A 231 18.25 -3.14 -3.56
N THR A 232 19.43 -3.47 -4.09
CA THR A 232 20.66 -2.76 -3.74
C THR A 232 20.72 -1.47 -4.57
N THR A 233 20.68 -0.32 -3.89
CA THR A 233 20.84 1.00 -4.52
C THR A 233 22.24 1.51 -4.23
N CYS A 234 22.89 2.09 -5.25
CA CYS A 234 24.24 2.61 -5.15
C CYS A 234 24.30 4.10 -5.53
N LYS A 235 25.13 4.88 -4.84
CA LYS A 235 25.53 6.22 -5.23
C LYS A 235 27.00 6.24 -5.61
N CYS A 236 27.30 6.87 -6.75
CA CYS A 236 28.65 7.02 -7.28
C CYS A 236 29.29 8.32 -6.77
N HIS A 237 30.58 8.25 -6.42
CA HIS A 237 31.34 9.32 -5.78
C HIS A 237 32.69 9.60 -6.45
N GLY A 238 32.93 9.09 -7.66
CA GLY A 238 34.17 9.33 -8.40
C GLY A 238 34.24 10.73 -9.02
N VAL A 239 35.44 11.14 -9.45
CA VAL A 239 35.71 12.43 -10.12
C VAL A 239 34.73 12.61 -11.29
N SER A 240 34.14 13.80 -11.39
CA SER A 240 33.12 14.16 -12.39
C SER A 240 31.88 13.24 -12.43
N GLY A 241 31.53 12.61 -11.31
CA GLY A 241 30.36 11.72 -11.21
C GLY A 241 30.62 10.29 -11.70
N SER A 242 31.88 9.90 -11.88
CA SER A 242 32.24 8.52 -12.23
C SER A 242 31.90 7.52 -11.12
N CYS A 243 31.69 6.25 -11.47
CA CYS A 243 31.32 5.18 -10.55
C CYS A 243 32.52 4.32 -10.08
N THR A 244 33.75 4.82 -10.22
CA THR A 244 34.98 4.14 -9.77
C THR A 244 34.96 3.87 -8.27
N VAL A 245 34.39 4.79 -7.49
CA VAL A 245 33.99 4.57 -6.10
C VAL A 245 32.48 4.74 -6.00
N ARG A 246 31.82 3.75 -5.41
CA ARG A 246 30.39 3.83 -5.11
C ARG A 246 30.09 3.26 -3.72
N THR A 247 29.03 3.78 -3.13
CA THR A 247 28.50 3.34 -1.85
C THR A 247 27.10 2.79 -2.09
N CYS A 248 26.81 1.58 -1.61
CA CYS A 248 25.49 0.97 -1.79
C CYS A 248 24.85 0.57 -0.47
N TRP A 249 23.52 0.56 -0.47
CA TRP A 249 22.66 0.16 0.63
C TRP A 249 21.43 -0.61 0.13
N GLN A 250 20.77 -1.33 1.04
CA GLN A 250 19.48 -1.95 0.75
C GLN A 250 18.37 -0.90 0.78
N GLN A 251 17.55 -0.86 -0.26
CA GLN A 251 16.42 0.06 -0.39
C GLN A 251 15.15 -0.69 -0.78
N LEU A 252 14.04 -0.34 -0.16
CA LEU A 252 12.73 -0.85 -0.53
C LEU A 252 12.42 -0.47 -2.00
N SER A 253 11.79 -1.39 -2.73
CA SER A 253 11.18 -1.01 -4.01
C SER A 253 10.08 0.05 -3.81
N PRO A 254 9.81 0.88 -4.84
CA PRO A 254 8.61 1.71 -4.88
C PRO A 254 7.36 0.89 -4.50
N PHE A 255 6.49 1.44 -3.65
CA PHE A 255 5.35 0.68 -3.15
C PHE A 255 4.37 0.29 -4.26
N HIS A 256 4.23 1.12 -5.29
CA HIS A 256 3.46 0.79 -6.49
C HIS A 256 3.91 -0.52 -7.17
N LYS A 257 5.22 -0.80 -7.19
CA LYS A 257 5.75 -2.08 -7.70
C LYS A 257 5.29 -3.28 -6.85
N ILE A 258 5.23 -3.10 -5.53
CA ILE A 258 4.67 -4.09 -4.60
C ILE A 258 3.17 -4.28 -4.87
N GLY A 259 2.45 -3.18 -5.08
CA GLY A 259 1.05 -3.14 -5.49
C GLY A 259 0.77 -4.01 -6.71
N ASN A 260 1.51 -3.78 -7.80
CA ASN A 260 1.39 -4.54 -9.05
C ASN A 260 1.68 -6.04 -8.87
N ILE A 261 2.64 -6.41 -8.02
CA ILE A 261 2.93 -7.83 -7.72
C ILE A 261 1.75 -8.45 -6.97
N LEU A 262 1.21 -7.77 -5.97
CA LEU A 262 0.07 -8.25 -5.21
C LEU A 262 -1.21 -8.32 -6.06
N LYS A 263 -1.44 -7.36 -6.96
CA LYS A 263 -2.58 -7.37 -7.89
C LYS A 263 -2.49 -8.55 -8.87
N ARG A 264 -1.31 -8.87 -9.40
CA ARG A 264 -1.10 -10.09 -10.22
C ARG A 264 -1.36 -11.39 -9.44
N LYS A 265 -1.05 -11.40 -8.13
CA LYS A 265 -1.37 -12.54 -7.24
C LYS A 265 -2.85 -12.60 -6.88
N TYR A 266 -3.50 -11.45 -6.76
CA TYR A 266 -4.94 -11.36 -6.64
C TYR A 266 -5.59 -11.95 -7.87
N GLU A 267 -5.22 -11.57 -9.10
CA GLU A 267 -5.89 -12.11 -10.29
C GLU A 267 -5.86 -13.64 -10.37
N ARG A 268 -4.74 -14.25 -9.96
CA ARG A 268 -4.54 -15.70 -9.90
C ARG A 268 -4.83 -16.32 -8.52
N ALA A 269 -5.59 -15.65 -7.67
CA ALA A 269 -5.88 -16.15 -6.33
C ALA A 269 -6.69 -17.46 -6.40
N VAL A 270 -6.45 -18.35 -5.44
CA VAL A 270 -7.05 -19.70 -5.40
C VAL A 270 -8.16 -19.74 -4.37
N LYS A 271 -9.34 -20.23 -4.76
CA LYS A 271 -10.43 -20.55 -3.84
C LYS A 271 -10.09 -21.83 -3.07
N VAL A 272 -10.17 -21.77 -1.75
CA VAL A 272 -9.99 -22.93 -0.87
C VAL A 272 -11.34 -23.32 -0.28
N GLU A 273 -11.68 -24.60 -0.44
CA GLU A 273 -12.85 -25.19 0.19
C GLU A 273 -12.42 -25.84 1.50
N VAL A 274 -13.26 -25.69 2.51
CA VAL A 274 -12.98 -26.14 3.87
C VAL A 274 -14.04 -27.15 4.23
N ASP A 275 -13.75 -28.43 4.00
CA ASP A 275 -14.53 -29.53 4.55
C ASP A 275 -13.96 -29.98 5.89
N ASN A 276 -14.85 -30.41 6.78
CA ASN A 276 -14.52 -30.71 8.18
C ASN A 276 -13.47 -31.81 8.37
N ASN A 277 -13.23 -32.64 7.35
CA ASN A 277 -12.24 -33.72 7.39
C ASN A 277 -11.14 -33.65 6.33
N ILE A 278 -11.33 -33.03 5.16
CA ILE A 278 -10.26 -32.88 4.17
C ILE A 278 -10.46 -31.56 3.40
N SER A 279 -9.45 -30.69 3.43
CA SER A 279 -9.45 -29.45 2.64
C SER A 279 -8.83 -29.73 1.27
N TYR A 280 -9.65 -29.87 0.23
CA TYR A 280 -9.18 -29.93 -1.14
C TYR A 280 -9.29 -28.53 -1.76
N GLY A 281 -8.19 -28.00 -2.28
CA GLY A 281 -8.29 -26.88 -3.22
C GLY A 281 -8.49 -27.42 -4.62
N LYS A 282 -9.35 -26.78 -5.39
CA LYS A 282 -9.74 -27.18 -6.76
C LYS A 282 -8.65 -26.90 -7.82
N TYR A 283 -7.38 -27.16 -7.50
CA TYR A 283 -6.27 -27.08 -8.44
C TYR A 283 -5.46 -28.38 -8.35
N GLU A 284 -5.34 -29.07 -9.49
CA GLU A 284 -4.38 -30.15 -9.69
C GLU A 284 -2.97 -29.61 -9.43
N LEU A 285 -2.40 -30.00 -8.29
CA LEU A 285 -0.98 -29.85 -8.03
C LEU A 285 -0.24 -30.77 -9.02
N PRO A 286 0.93 -30.37 -9.57
CA PRO A 286 1.80 -31.32 -10.27
C PRO A 286 2.08 -32.49 -9.34
N LYS A 287 1.78 -33.72 -9.78
CA LYS A 287 1.96 -34.96 -9.01
C LYS A 287 3.43 -35.04 -8.53
N GLY A 288 3.63 -34.80 -7.25
CA GLY A 288 4.90 -34.98 -6.54
C GLY A 288 4.60 -35.32 -5.09
N GLU A 289 4.65 -36.63 -4.79
CA GLU A 289 4.75 -37.29 -3.49
C GLU A 289 4.10 -36.58 -2.27
N ILE A 290 2.83 -36.89 -2.04
CA ILE A 290 2.18 -36.62 -0.75
C ILE A 290 2.43 -37.84 0.15
N SER A 291 3.45 -37.77 0.99
CA SER A 291 3.61 -38.69 2.14
C SER A 291 2.52 -38.40 3.17
N ASN A 292 1.83 -39.46 3.62
CA ASN A 292 0.68 -39.48 4.53
C ASN A 292 0.98 -39.04 5.98
N GLU A 293 1.51 -37.84 6.20
CA GLU A 293 1.61 -37.21 7.53
C GLU A 293 1.30 -35.70 7.46
N ILE A 294 0.10 -35.34 7.03
CA ILE A 294 -0.34 -33.94 6.96
C ILE A 294 -0.81 -33.49 8.35
N ARG A 295 0.11 -32.89 9.13
CA ARG A 295 -0.25 -32.06 10.28
C ARG A 295 -1.31 -31.03 9.87
N PRO A 296 -2.32 -30.67 10.69
CA PRO A 296 -3.39 -29.73 10.32
C PRO A 296 -2.93 -28.29 9.98
N ASN A 297 -1.62 -28.01 9.99
CA ASN A 297 -1.00 -26.72 9.70
C ASN A 297 -0.31 -26.67 8.31
N THR A 298 -0.31 -27.77 7.52
CA THR A 298 0.36 -27.85 6.21
C THR A 298 -0.54 -27.59 5.01
N PHE A 299 -1.87 -27.57 5.15
CA PHE A 299 -2.79 -27.28 4.02
C PHE A 299 -2.44 -25.98 3.27
N LEU A 300 -2.21 -24.89 4.01
CA LEU A 300 -1.87 -23.60 3.39
C LEU A 300 -0.41 -23.51 2.89
N SER A 301 0.44 -24.47 3.26
CA SER A 301 1.83 -24.52 2.80
C SER A 301 1.92 -24.90 1.33
N ALA A 302 0.98 -25.71 0.83
CA ALA A 302 0.89 -26.08 -0.59
C ALA A 302 0.66 -24.86 -1.49
N TYR A 303 -0.10 -23.87 -1.02
CA TYR A 303 -0.34 -22.60 -1.73
C TYR A 303 0.80 -21.58 -1.55
N GLY A 304 2.03 -22.05 -1.31
CA GLY A 304 3.15 -21.31 -0.75
C GLY A 304 3.26 -19.84 -1.13
N SER A 305 3.20 -19.51 -2.43
CA SER A 305 3.30 -18.12 -2.94
C SER A 305 2.00 -17.53 -3.51
N SER A 306 0.91 -18.29 -3.46
CA SER A 306 -0.40 -17.92 -3.99
C SER A 306 -1.24 -17.18 -2.95
N MET A 307 -2.05 -16.23 -3.42
CA MET A 307 -3.10 -15.63 -2.60
C MET A 307 -4.29 -16.59 -2.55
N VAL A 308 -4.94 -16.70 -1.40
CA VAL A 308 -6.05 -17.67 -1.22
C VAL A 308 -7.29 -16.99 -0.64
N PHE A 309 -8.48 -17.44 -1.00
CA PHE A 309 -9.77 -16.94 -0.52
C PHE A 309 -10.77 -18.09 -0.36
N MET A 310 -11.90 -17.91 0.33
CA MET A 310 -12.86 -19.00 0.58
C MET A 310 -14.28 -18.70 0.11
N ASP A 311 -14.71 -17.44 0.18
CA ASP A 311 -16.06 -17.03 -0.22
C ASP A 311 -16.04 -16.44 -1.63
N ASP A 312 -17.06 -16.71 -2.44
CA ASP A 312 -17.22 -16.06 -3.75
C ASP A 312 -17.53 -14.57 -3.58
N SER A 313 -16.86 -13.73 -4.37
CA SER A 313 -17.08 -12.29 -4.35
C SER A 313 -18.53 -11.96 -4.78
N PRO A 314 -19.22 -11.05 -4.08
CA PRO A 314 -20.57 -10.63 -4.47
C PRO A 314 -20.53 -9.83 -5.77
N SER A 315 -21.69 -9.64 -6.40
CA SER A 315 -21.81 -8.64 -7.46
C SER A 315 -21.62 -7.23 -6.88
N TYR A 316 -20.71 -6.48 -7.49
CA TYR A 316 -20.43 -5.08 -7.14
C TYR A 316 -21.15 -4.08 -8.05
N CYS A 317 -21.99 -4.56 -8.98
CA CYS A 317 -22.68 -3.73 -9.97
C CYS A 317 -23.76 -2.83 -9.36
N SER A 318 -24.52 -3.38 -8.41
CA SER A 318 -25.64 -2.68 -7.76
C SER A 318 -25.30 -2.42 -6.30
N ARG A 319 -25.95 -1.41 -5.72
CA ARG A 319 -25.78 -1.07 -4.31
C ARG A 319 -26.14 -2.27 -3.43
N SER A 320 -25.25 -2.59 -2.49
CA SER A 320 -25.42 -3.72 -1.59
C SER A 320 -24.80 -3.42 -0.22
N ARG A 321 -24.88 -4.39 0.71
CA ARG A 321 -24.18 -4.29 1.99
C ARG A 321 -22.65 -4.27 1.85
N TYR A 322 -22.09 -4.62 0.70
CA TYR A 322 -20.65 -4.71 0.45
C TYR A 322 -20.10 -3.63 -0.50
N SER A 323 -20.96 -2.90 -1.23
CA SER A 323 -20.54 -1.86 -2.18
C SER A 323 -21.65 -0.84 -2.44
N LEU A 324 -21.25 0.36 -2.86
CA LEU A 324 -22.15 1.42 -3.29
C LEU A 324 -22.80 1.14 -4.66
N GLY A 325 -22.28 0.18 -5.43
CA GLY A 325 -22.65 -0.06 -6.83
C GLY A 325 -21.76 0.71 -7.80
N THR A 326 -22.01 0.58 -9.10
CA THR A 326 -21.24 1.25 -10.15
C THR A 326 -21.93 2.43 -10.82
N THR A 327 -23.20 2.70 -10.51
CA THR A 327 -23.93 3.88 -11.02
C THR A 327 -23.22 5.18 -10.67
N GLY A 328 -23.10 6.08 -11.66
CA GLY A 328 -22.43 7.37 -11.55
C GLY A 328 -20.90 7.31 -11.52
N ARG A 329 -20.29 6.12 -11.67
CA ARG A 329 -18.84 6.01 -11.77
C ARG A 329 -18.35 6.37 -13.15
N GLU A 330 -17.24 7.10 -13.17
CA GLU A 330 -16.51 7.42 -14.38
C GLU A 330 -15.86 6.17 -14.97
N CYS A 331 -15.92 6.04 -16.29
CA CYS A 331 -15.32 4.96 -17.06
C CYS A 331 -14.68 5.50 -18.33
N ASP A 332 -13.79 4.70 -18.91
CA ASP A 332 -13.13 4.97 -20.17
C ASP A 332 -13.85 4.18 -21.28
N LYS A 333 -14.40 4.92 -22.25
CA LYS A 333 -15.25 4.42 -23.33
C LYS A 333 -14.59 3.25 -24.06
N ASP A 334 -13.31 3.36 -24.37
CA ASP A 334 -12.60 2.40 -25.21
C ASP A 334 -11.92 1.28 -24.40
N ARG A 335 -11.90 1.40 -23.07
CA ARG A 335 -11.16 0.47 -22.21
C ARG A 335 -12.02 -0.35 -21.27
N ASN A 336 -12.99 0.26 -20.58
CA ASN A 336 -13.59 -0.40 -19.41
C ASN A 336 -15.06 -0.06 -19.11
N CYS A 337 -15.72 0.80 -19.89
CA CYS A 337 -17.13 1.14 -19.64
C CYS A 337 -18.04 -0.10 -19.63
N ASP A 338 -17.88 -1.04 -20.57
CA ASP A 338 -18.70 -2.27 -20.61
C ASP A 338 -18.51 -3.12 -19.34
N ALA A 339 -17.28 -3.19 -18.84
CA ALA A 339 -16.93 -3.98 -17.66
C ALA A 339 -17.46 -3.33 -16.37
N ILE A 340 -17.25 -2.03 -16.18
CA ILE A 340 -17.60 -1.31 -14.94
C ILE A 340 -19.11 -1.02 -14.88
N CYS A 341 -19.73 -0.65 -16.00
CA CYS A 341 -21.16 -0.30 -16.04
C CYS A 341 -22.07 -1.54 -16.09
N CYS A 342 -21.50 -2.75 -16.10
CA CYS A 342 -22.24 -4.01 -16.03
C CYS A 342 -23.33 -4.14 -17.11
N GLY A 343 -23.04 -3.67 -18.33
CA GLY A 343 -23.97 -3.72 -19.46
C GLY A 343 -25.11 -2.71 -19.42
N ARG A 344 -25.21 -1.83 -18.40
CA ARG A 344 -26.26 -0.79 -18.34
C ARG A 344 -26.03 0.39 -19.29
N GLY A 345 -24.84 0.48 -19.88
CA GLY A 345 -24.37 1.64 -20.64
C GLY A 345 -23.94 2.81 -19.75
N TYR A 346 -23.64 3.94 -20.37
CA TYR A 346 -23.15 5.16 -19.73
C TYR A 346 -23.83 6.41 -20.29
N ASN A 347 -23.85 7.48 -19.49
CA ASN A 347 -24.21 8.82 -19.90
C ASN A 347 -22.92 9.59 -20.24
N VAL A 348 -22.98 10.47 -21.24
CA VAL A 348 -21.89 11.39 -21.57
C VAL A 348 -22.18 12.73 -20.90
N GLN A 349 -21.20 13.31 -20.22
CA GLN A 349 -21.27 14.66 -19.65
C GLN A 349 -20.02 15.43 -20.03
N THR A 350 -20.16 16.70 -20.40
CA THR A 350 -19.02 17.59 -20.61
C THR A 350 -18.65 18.23 -19.27
N LYS A 351 -17.41 18.03 -18.82
CA LYS A 351 -16.86 18.71 -17.64
C LYS A 351 -15.82 19.73 -18.09
N ALA A 352 -16.00 20.97 -17.63
CA ALA A 352 -14.99 22.00 -17.77
C ALA A 352 -14.07 22.02 -16.53
N TYR A 353 -12.75 22.05 -16.75
CA TYR A 353 -11.75 22.19 -15.68
C TYR A 353 -10.70 23.23 -16.05
N ASN A 354 -10.17 23.90 -15.03
CA ASN A 354 -9.01 24.76 -15.20
C ASN A 354 -7.74 23.93 -15.03
N ARG A 355 -6.84 23.99 -16.03
CA ARG A 355 -5.48 23.44 -15.93
C ARG A 355 -4.46 24.53 -16.25
N SER A 356 -3.31 24.41 -15.61
CA SER A 356 -2.14 25.23 -15.95
C SER A 356 -1.74 24.99 -17.39
N CYS A 357 -1.64 26.06 -18.17
CA CYS A 357 -1.32 26.07 -19.59
C CYS A 357 -0.30 27.17 -19.86
N ALA A 358 0.35 27.11 -21.04
CA ALA A 358 1.28 28.14 -21.50
C ALA A 358 2.32 28.55 -20.44
N CYS A 359 2.91 27.56 -19.77
CA CYS A 359 3.90 27.78 -18.72
C CYS A 359 5.20 28.35 -19.31
N GLN A 360 5.67 29.45 -18.74
CA GLN A 360 6.94 30.08 -19.09
C GLN A 360 7.89 30.04 -17.90
N VAL A 361 9.14 29.71 -18.17
CA VAL A 361 10.21 29.76 -17.17
C VAL A 361 10.64 31.22 -17.03
N VAL A 362 10.51 31.76 -15.83
CA VAL A 362 11.05 33.07 -15.49
C VAL A 362 12.50 32.86 -15.04
N TRP A 363 13.40 33.78 -15.41
CA TRP A 363 14.82 33.66 -15.07
C TRP A 363 15.00 33.44 -13.56
N CYS A 364 15.75 32.39 -13.21
CA CYS A 364 15.91 31.81 -11.87
C CYS A 364 14.68 31.07 -11.30
N CYS A 365 14.48 29.85 -11.82
CA CYS A 365 13.79 28.70 -11.22
C CYS A 365 12.29 28.82 -10.91
N ASP A 366 11.63 29.91 -11.31
CA ASP A 366 10.18 30.04 -11.20
C ASP A 366 9.48 29.75 -12.53
N PHE A 367 8.25 29.25 -12.47
CA PHE A 367 7.41 28.98 -13.62
C PHE A 367 6.08 29.71 -13.49
N HIS A 368 5.78 30.55 -14.46
CA HIS A 368 4.51 31.26 -14.52
C HIS A 368 3.63 30.57 -15.56
N CYS A 369 2.54 29.96 -15.11
CA CYS A 369 1.54 29.35 -15.98
C CYS A 369 0.25 30.18 -15.96
N LYS A 370 -0.44 30.25 -17.10
CA LYS A 370 -1.81 30.75 -17.16
C LYS A 370 -2.77 29.64 -16.73
N GLN A 371 -3.95 30.00 -16.23
CA GLN A 371 -5.05 29.06 -16.04
C GLN A 371 -5.91 29.06 -17.30
N CYS A 372 -5.97 27.94 -18.01
CA CYS A 372 -6.85 27.78 -19.16
C CYS A 372 -8.02 26.88 -18.80
N LEU A 373 -9.20 27.21 -19.32
CA LEU A 373 -10.38 26.36 -19.27
C LEU A 373 -10.25 25.29 -20.36
N PHE A 374 -10.41 24.03 -19.98
CA PHE A 374 -10.48 22.89 -20.87
C PHE A 374 -11.79 22.16 -20.65
N GLU A 375 -12.37 21.65 -21.72
CA GLU A 375 -13.57 20.81 -21.66
C GLU A 375 -13.23 19.39 -22.07
N GLU A 376 -13.70 18.42 -21.30
CA GLU A 376 -13.50 17.00 -21.57
C GLU A 376 -14.82 16.25 -21.39
N GLU A 377 -15.08 15.31 -22.30
CA GLU A 377 -16.21 14.39 -22.20
C GLU A 377 -15.90 13.29 -21.19
N VAL A 378 -16.71 13.21 -20.13
CA VAL A 378 -16.66 12.14 -19.15
C VAL A 378 -17.82 11.18 -19.33
N HIS A 379 -17.54 9.88 -19.20
CA HIS A 379 -18.52 8.81 -19.36
C HIS A 379 -18.89 8.26 -17.99
N LEU A 380 -20.16 8.38 -17.60
CA LEU A 380 -20.64 7.97 -16.28
C LEU A 380 -21.61 6.80 -16.40
N CYS A 381 -21.36 5.70 -15.70
CA CYS A 381 -22.24 4.53 -15.73
C CYS A 381 -23.68 4.87 -15.31
N LYS A 382 -24.66 4.30 -16.02
CA LYS A 382 -26.08 4.41 -15.69
C LYS A 382 -26.46 3.66 -14.42
#